data_AF-A0A3D1PMB0-F1
#
_entry.id   AF-A0A3D1PMB0-F1
#
_cell.length_a   1.000
_cell.length_b   1.000
_cell.length_c   1.000
_cell.angle_alpha   90.00
_cell.angle_beta   90.00
_cell.angle_gamma   90.00
#
_symmetry.space_group_name_H-M   'P 1'
#
loop_
_entity.id
_entity.type
_entity.pdbx_description
1 polymer ?
#
loop_
_entity_poly.entity_id
_entity_poly.type
_entity_poly.pdbx_seq_one_letter_code
_entity_poly.pdbx_strand_id
1 'polypeptide(L)' 'MEYTREKFFEVMYNTKLDKLVIKKERWISKIRRVIKTHKFITTVSIAFFMFSIVNIIMIYSFMKILQNI' A
#
# COMPACT_ATOMS: atom_id res chain seq x y z
N MET A 1 12.17 34.44 6.37
CA MET A 1 12.19 33.76 5.06
C MET A 1 11.48 32.42 5.21
N GLU A 2 10.17 32.44 5.05
CA GLU A 2 9.39 31.24 4.76
C GLU A 2 9.79 30.72 3.36
N TYR A 3 9.50 29.45 3.04
CA TYR A 3 9.64 28.81 1.71
C TYR A 3 10.82 27.87 1.42
N THR A 4 11.48 27.27 2.40
CA THR A 4 12.20 26.01 2.16
C THR A 4 11.45 24.84 2.79
N ARG A 5 10.27 24.53 2.20
CA ARG A 5 9.61 23.25 2.47
C ARG A 5 10.53 22.12 2.02
N GLU A 6 11.17 21.53 3.02
CA GLU A 6 11.86 20.24 3.11
C GLU A 6 11.39 19.18 2.09
N LYS A 7 11.82 19.30 0.83
CA LYS A 7 11.95 18.14 -0.06
C LYS A 7 13.42 18.03 -0.40
N PHE A 8 14.17 17.37 0.48
CA PHE A 8 15.50 16.89 0.16
C PHE A 8 15.36 15.89 -0.99
N PHE A 9 15.66 16.32 -2.21
CA PHE A 9 15.75 15.42 -3.35
C PHE A 9 17.05 14.64 -3.19
N GLU A 10 16.95 13.36 -2.84
CA GLU A 10 18.10 12.46 -2.84
C GLU A 10 18.56 12.30 -4.31
N VAL A 11 19.59 13.02 -4.72
CA VAL A 11 20.16 12.94 -6.07
C VAL A 11 21.20 11.83 -6.08
N MET A 12 21.09 10.89 -7.01
CA MET A 12 22.04 9.78 -7.16
C MET A 12 22.61 9.77 -8.57
N TYR A 13 23.92 9.55 -8.69
CA TYR A 13 24.58 9.41 -9.99
C TYR A 13 24.19 8.08 -10.65
N ASN A 14 23.60 8.13 -11.84
CA ASN A 14 23.27 6.93 -12.60
C ASN A 14 24.35 6.66 -13.65
N THR A 15 25.23 5.69 -13.38
CA THR A 15 26.35 5.32 -14.25
C THR A 15 25.94 4.80 -15.63
N LYS A 16 24.70 4.32 -15.79
CA LYS A 16 24.19 3.84 -17.09
C LYS A 16 23.68 4.96 -17.99
N LEU A 17 23.30 6.10 -17.40
CA LEU A 17 22.76 7.26 -18.12
C LEU A 17 23.71 8.46 -18.08
N ASP A 18 24.87 8.28 -17.44
CA ASP A 18 25.91 9.28 -17.18
C ASP A 18 25.38 10.64 -16.71
N LYS A 19 24.36 10.58 -15.82
CA LYS A 19 23.68 11.78 -15.32
C LYS A 19 23.17 11.61 -13.90
N LEU A 20 23.05 12.75 -13.22
CA LEU A 20 22.39 12.85 -11.92
C LEU A 20 20.89 12.62 -12.08
N VAL A 21 20.35 11.65 -11.34
CA VAL A 21 18.94 11.31 -11.35
C VAL A 21 18.36 11.51 -9.96
N ILE A 22 17.18 12.12 -9.90
CA ILE A 22 16.41 12.20 -8.66
C ILE A 22 15.96 10.79 -8.29
N LYS A 23 16.35 10.32 -7.10
CA LYS A 23 15.94 9.02 -6.58
C LYS A 23 14.42 9.00 -6.45
N LYS A 24 13.76 8.33 -7.39
CA LYS A 24 12.31 8.17 -7.38
C LYS A 24 11.94 7.35 -6.15
N GLU A 25 11.24 7.99 -5.21
CA GLU A 25 10.76 7.33 -4.01
C GLU A 25 9.87 6.14 -4.41
N ARG A 26 10.20 4.94 -3.93
CA ARG A 26 9.46 3.73 -4.29
C ARG A 26 8.05 3.83 -3.69
N TRP A 27 7.03 3.47 -4.46
CA TRP A 27 5.64 3.46 -3.97
C TRP A 27 5.47 2.64 -2.68
N ILE A 28 6.25 1.57 -2.55
CA ILE A 28 6.33 0.73 -1.34
C ILE A 28 6.77 1.53 -0.10
N SER A 29 7.73 2.46 -0.21
CA SER A 29 8.17 3.25 0.95
C SER A 29 7.11 4.27 1.37
N LYS A 30 6.35 4.82 0.42
CA LYS A 30 5.18 5.66 0.72
C LYS A 30 4.09 4.87 1.45
N ILE A 31 3.76 3.68 0.96
CA ILE A 31 2.77 2.80 1.60
C ILE A 31 3.19 2.45 3.02
N ARG A 32 4.47 2.08 3.23
CA ARG A 32 5.00 1.77 4.56
C ARG A 32 4.90 2.96 5.52
N ARG A 33 5.10 4.18 5.03
CA ARG A 33 4.96 5.41 5.83
C ARG A 33 3.51 5.64 6.24
N VAL A 34 2.56 5.46 5.32
CA VAL A 34 1.12 5.58 5.59
C VAL A 34 0.67 4.54 6.62
N ILE A 35 1.12 3.28 6.51
CA ILE A 35 0.82 2.23 7.49
C ILE A 35 1.37 2.60 8.88
N LYS A 36 2.59 3.15 8.95
CA LYS A 36 3.20 3.58 10.21
C LYS A 36 2.45 4.75 10.85
N THR A 37 1.96 5.69 10.06
CA THR A 37 1.22 6.86 10.53
C THR A 37 -0.20 6.52 10.95
N HIS A 38 -0.91 5.67 10.19
CA HIS A 38 -2.32 5.35 10.40
C HIS A 38 -2.52 3.90 10.82
N LYS A 39 -1.82 3.45 11.86
CA LYS A 39 -1.87 2.06 12.35
C LYS A 39 -3.30 1.59 12.63
N PHE A 40 -4.11 2.41 13.28
CA PHE A 40 -5.50 2.03 13.63
C PHE A 40 -6.38 1.85 12.39
N ILE A 41 -6.42 2.85 11.50
CA ILE A 41 -7.24 2.80 10.29
C ILE A 41 -6.79 1.63 9.39
N THR A 42 -5.48 1.44 9.22
CA THR A 42 -4.96 0.34 8.40
C THR A 42 -5.30 -1.03 8.97
N THR A 43 -5.19 -1.22 10.30
CA THR A 43 -5.61 -2.47 10.94
C THR A 43 -7.10 -2.73 10.77
N VAL A 44 -7.95 -1.72 10.99
CA VAL A 44 -9.42 -1.84 10.82
C VAL A 44 -9.76 -2.15 9.36
N SER A 45 -9.14 -1.48 8.39
CA SER A 45 -9.35 -1.75 6.97
C SER A 45 -8.94 -3.18 6.60
N ILE A 46 -7.77 -3.66 7.05
CA ILE A 46 -7.32 -5.03 6.78
C ILE A 46 -8.29 -6.05 7.35
N ALA A 47 -8.72 -5.86 8.61
CA ALA A 47 -9.69 -6.73 9.25
C ALA A 47 -11.02 -6.75 8.48
N PHE A 48 -11.52 -5.57 8.08
CA PHE A 48 -12.75 -5.45 7.29
C PHE A 48 -12.67 -6.21 5.96
N PHE A 49 -11.55 -6.09 5.23
CA PHE A 49 -11.34 -6.84 3.99
C PHE A 49 -11.26 -8.35 4.23
N MET A 50 -10.54 -8.80 5.26
CA MET A 50 -10.47 -10.22 5.60
C MET A 50 -11.85 -10.79 5.94
N PHE A 51 -12.62 -10.12 6.79
CA PHE A 51 -13.97 -10.56 7.14
C PHE A 51 -14.90 -10.57 5.92
N SER A 52 -14.82 -9.56 5.05
CA SER A 52 -15.62 -9.52 3.83
C SER A 52 -15.30 -10.69 2.89
N ILE A 53 -14.02 -10.99 2.69
CA ILE A 53 -13.58 -12.12 1.84
C ILE A 53 -14.07 -13.45 2.42
N VAL A 54 -13.89 -13.67 3.73
CA VAL A 54 -14.36 -14.88 4.40
C VAL A 54 -15.86 -15.06 4.22
N ASN A 55 -16.64 -13.98 4.38
CA ASN A 55 -18.09 -14.02 4.18
C ASN A 55 -18.47 -14.37 2.73
N ILE A 56 -17.81 -13.76 1.74
CA ILE A 56 -18.07 -14.07 0.32
C ILE A 56 -17.78 -15.54 0.03
N ILE A 57 -16.65 -16.07 0.51
CA ILE A 57 -16.28 -17.48 0.35
C ILE A 57 -17.32 -18.39 1.01
N MET A 58 -17.76 -18.05 2.22
CA MET A 58 -18.74 -18.83 2.95
C MET A 58 -20.07 -18.90 2.21
N ILE A 59 -20.56 -17.76 1.70
CA ILE A 59 -21.79 -17.69 0.90
C ILE A 59 -21.63 -18.51 -0.38
N TYR A 60 -20.50 -18.37 -1.09
CA TYR A 60 -20.25 -19.14 -2.30
C TYR A 60 -20.24 -20.65 -2.03
N SER A 61 -19.55 -21.10 -0.98
CA SER A 61 -19.53 -22.49 -0.58
C SER A 61 -20.91 -22.99 -0.19
N PHE A 62 -21.69 -22.19 0.54
CA PHE A 62 -23.06 -22.51 0.90
C PHE A 62 -23.94 -22.70 -0.34
N MET A 63 -23.89 -21.77 -1.29
CA MET A 63 -24.62 -21.86 -2.55
C MET A 63 -24.22 -23.11 -3.35
N LYS A 64 -22.93 -23.44 -3.37
CA LYS A 64 -22.42 -24.63 -4.05
C LYS A 64 -22.94 -25.92 -3.42
N ILE A 65 -23.01 -26.00 -2.09
CA ILE A 65 -23.59 -27.15 -1.38
C ILE A 65 -25.08 -27.27 -1.73
N LEU A 66 -25.82 -26.15 -1.70
CA LEU A 66 -27.25 -26.12 -1.93
C LEU A 66 -27.64 -26.48 -3.38
N GLN A 67 -26.79 -26.14 -4.36
CA GLN A 67 -26.98 -26.57 -5.75
C GLN A 67 -26.60 -28.03 -6.01
N ASN A 68 -25.86 -28.66 -5.10
CA ASN A 68 -25.37 -30.03 -5.23
C ASN A 68 -26.21 -31.03 -4.40
N ILE A 69 -27.25 -30.53 -3.73
CA ILE A 69 -28.34 -31.29 -3.09
C ILE A 69 -29.53 -31.24 -4.03
#